data_AF-A0A383EJ73-F1
#
_entry.id   AF-A0A383EJ73-F1
#
_cell.length_a   1.000
_cell.length_b   1.000
_cell.length_c   1.000
_cell.angle_alpha   90.00
_cell.angle_beta   90.00
_cell.angle_gamma   90.00
#
_symmetry.space_group_name_H-M   'P 1'
#
loop_
_entity.id
_entity.type
_entity.pdbx_description
1 polymer ?
#
loop_
_entity_poly.entity_id
_entity_poly.type
_entity_poly.pdbx_seq_one_letter_code
_entity_poly.pdbx_strand_id
1 'polypeptide(L)'
;MNKEILMVVDAVSTEKDVAKSVIFEAIEAALESATKKRNREDIEVRVSIDRETGDYETFRCWEVVSNDPESIEAPTRQISLNDA
;
A
#
# COMPACT_ATOMS: atom_id res chain seq x y z
N MET A 1 -1.05 18.33 -4.02
CA MET A 1 -1.36 18.27 -5.47
C MET A 1 -0.12 17.83 -6.21
N ASN A 2 0.04 16.52 -6.37
CA ASN A 2 1.11 15.90 -7.11
C ASN A 2 0.58 15.41 -8.47
N LYS A 3 0.63 16.29 -9.47
CA LYS A 3 0.06 16.02 -10.80
C LYS A 3 0.90 15.06 -11.64
N GLU A 4 2.12 14.74 -11.23
CA GLU A 4 3.02 13.87 -12.00
C GLU A 4 2.48 12.43 -12.08
N ILE A 5 1.95 11.90 -10.97
CA ILE A 5 1.35 10.56 -10.93
C ILE A 5 0.16 10.47 -11.90
N LEU A 6 -0.73 11.47 -11.88
CA LEU A 6 -1.90 11.50 -12.76
C LEU A 6 -1.51 11.54 -14.23
N MET A 7 -0.48 12.31 -14.60
CA MET A 7 0.01 12.38 -15.97
C MET A 7 0.58 11.04 -16.45
N VAL A 8 1.35 10.35 -15.60
CA VAL A 8 1.90 9.02 -15.93
C VAL A 8 0.77 8.00 -16.10
N VAL A 9 -0.22 7.99 -15.21
CA VAL A 9 -1.37 7.09 -15.29
C VAL A 9 -2.15 7.31 -16.59
N ASP A 10 -2.40 8.57 -16.97
CA ASP A 10 -3.14 8.91 -18.19
C ASP A 10 -2.39 8.50 -19.46
N ALA A 11 -1.07 8.74 -19.49
CA ALA A 11 -0.22 8.35 -20.61
C ALA A 11 -0.20 6.82 -20.79
N VAL A 12 0.03 6.08 -19.70
CA VAL A 12 0.12 4.61 -19.73
C VAL A 12 -1.23 3.97 -20.05
N SER A 13 -2.33 4.53 -19.52
CA SER A 13 -3.69 4.05 -19.81
C SER A 13 -4.01 4.15 -21.29
N THR A 14 -3.66 5.29 -21.91
CA THR A 14 -3.86 5.52 -23.34
C THR A 14 -2.97 4.65 -24.22
N GLU A 15 -1.72 4.43 -23.81
CA GLU A 15 -0.74 3.68 -24.61
C GLU A 15 -0.96 2.16 -24.55
N LYS A 16 -1.32 1.63 -23.38
CA LYS A 16 -1.46 0.18 -23.16
C LYS A 16 -2.91 -0.31 -23.19
N ASP A 17 -3.88 0.59 -23.36
CA ASP A 17 -5.32 0.31 -23.25
C ASP A 17 -5.68 -0.41 -21.94
N VAL A 18 -5.10 0.08 -20.84
CA VAL A 18 -5.30 -0.47 -19.49
C VAL A 18 -6.12 0.51 -18.67
N ALA A 19 -7.07 -0.01 -17.89
CA ALA A 19 -7.87 0.78 -16.98
C ALA A 19 -6.97 1.51 -15.96
N LYS A 20 -7.21 2.81 -15.77
CA LYS A 20 -6.46 3.65 -14.81
C LYS A 20 -6.41 3.03 -13.41
N SER A 21 -7.50 2.36 -12.97
CA SER A 21 -7.56 1.68 -11.68
C SER A 21 -6.46 0.62 -11.50
N VAL A 22 -6.19 -0.17 -12.53
CA VAL A 22 -5.14 -1.21 -12.51
C VAL A 22 -3.76 -0.58 -12.42
N ILE A 23 -3.57 0.57 -13.08
CA ILE A 23 -2.29 1.31 -13.02
C ILE A 23 -2.09 1.91 -11.62
N PHE A 24 -3.13 2.51 -11.02
CA PHE A 24 -3.07 2.98 -9.64
C PHE A 24 -2.71 1.86 -8.67
N GLU A 25 -3.39 0.71 -8.76
CA GLU A 25 -3.09 -0.47 -7.92
C GLU A 25 -1.64 -0.95 -8.10
N ALA A 26 -1.13 -0.93 -9.34
CA ALA A 26 0.26 -1.31 -9.61
C ALA A 26 1.27 -0.30 -9.01
N ILE A 27 0.98 1.01 -9.07
CA ILE A 27 1.83 2.04 -8.46
C ILE A 27 1.78 1.94 -6.93
N GLU A 28 0.59 1.74 -6.35
CA GLU A 28 0.41 1.50 -4.92
C GLU A 28 1.24 0.30 -4.46
N ALA A 29 1.09 -0.86 -5.12
CA ALA A 29 1.86 -2.07 -4.79
C ALA A 29 3.38 -1.87 -4.94
N ALA A 30 3.82 -1.10 -5.94
CA ALA A 30 5.22 -0.76 -6.11
C ALA A 30 5.76 0.12 -4.96
N LEU A 31 4.99 1.14 -4.54
CA LEU A 31 5.32 2.01 -3.42
C LEU A 31 5.30 1.25 -2.07
N GLU A 32 4.34 0.36 -1.88
CA GLU A 32 4.28 -0.56 -0.73
C GLU A 32 5.55 -1.41 -0.67
N SER A 33 5.90 -2.09 -1.77
CA SER A 33 7.10 -2.93 -1.83
C SER A 33 8.39 -2.13 -1.59
N ALA A 34 8.49 -0.92 -2.17
CA ALA A 34 9.63 -0.03 -1.96
C ALA A 34 9.76 0.42 -0.49
N THR A 35 8.62 0.73 0.15
CA THR A 35 8.59 1.13 1.56
C THR A 35 8.95 -0.05 2.48
N LYS A 36 8.36 -1.23 2.25
CA LYS A 36 8.70 -2.46 2.98
C LYS A 36 10.20 -2.75 2.92
N LYS A 37 10.81 -2.66 1.73
CA LYS A 37 12.26 -2.87 1.54
C LYS A 37 13.14 -1.81 2.21
N ARG A 38 12.64 -0.58 2.38
CA ARG A 38 13.38 0.50 3.04
C ARG A 38 13.43 0.32 4.55
N ASN A 39 12.46 -0.38 5.11
CA ASN A 39 12.40 -0.71 6.52
C ASN A 39 13.23 -1.96 6.82
N ARG A 40 13.87 -1.99 8.00
CA ARG A 40 14.70 -3.12 8.42
C ARG A 40 13.89 -4.31 8.94
N GLU A 41 12.63 -4.05 9.27
CA GLU A 41 11.69 -5.03 9.81
C GLU A 41 10.66 -5.40 8.74
N ASP A 42 10.17 -6.64 8.79
CA ASP A 42 9.09 -7.10 7.91
C ASP A 42 7.76 -6.49 8.38
N ILE A 43 7.45 -5.32 7.83
CA ILE A 43 6.23 -4.55 8.16
C ILE A 43 5.19 -4.70 7.05
N GLU A 44 3.92 -4.69 7.44
CA GLU A 44 2.84 -4.53 6.48
C GLU A 44 2.60 -3.03 6.23
N VAL A 45 2.50 -2.68 4.96
CA VAL A 45 2.38 -1.29 4.50
C VAL A 45 1.31 -1.27 3.44
N ARG A 46 0.42 -0.29 3.55
CA ARG A 46 -0.58 0.03 2.53
C ARG A 46 -0.36 1.43 2.01
N VAL A 47 -0.43 1.61 0.71
CA VAL A 47 -0.38 2.93 0.07
C VAL A 47 -1.73 3.22 -0.57
N SER A 48 -2.21 4.44 -0.40
CA SER A 48 -3.43 4.91 -1.07
C SER A 48 -3.13 6.17 -1.86
N ILE A 49 -3.46 6.16 -3.14
CA ILE A 49 -3.32 7.30 -4.04
C ILE A 49 -4.69 7.94 -4.26
N ASP A 50 -4.78 9.22 -4.00
CA ASP A 50 -5.93 10.04 -4.36
C ASP A 50 -5.93 10.26 -5.89
N ARG A 51 -6.98 9.78 -6.54
CA ARG A 51 -7.13 9.80 -8.00
C ARG A 51 -7.46 11.19 -8.55
N GLU A 52 -7.91 12.12 -7.72
CA GLU A 52 -8.24 13.50 -8.10
C GLU A 52 -7.05 14.44 -7.89
N THR A 53 -6.35 14.29 -6.76
CA THR A 53 -5.25 15.20 -6.40
C THR A 53 -3.87 14.68 -6.81
N GLY A 54 -3.74 13.37 -7.00
CA GLY A 54 -2.49 12.65 -7.24
C GLY A 54 -1.60 12.54 -6.00
N ASP A 55 -2.05 13.04 -4.86
CA ASP A 55 -1.35 12.87 -3.59
C ASP A 55 -1.48 11.43 -3.11
N TYR A 56 -0.47 10.92 -2.41
CA TYR A 56 -0.50 9.57 -1.86
C TYR A 56 -0.16 9.58 -0.38
N GLU A 57 -0.78 8.67 0.35
CA GLU A 57 -0.54 8.44 1.75
C GLU A 57 -0.05 7.01 1.97
N THR A 58 0.87 6.85 2.92
CA THR A 58 1.46 5.55 3.26
C THR A 58 1.12 5.24 4.71
N PHE A 59 0.50 4.09 4.91
CA PHE A 59 0.05 3.62 6.21
C PHE A 59 0.83 2.36 6.58
N ARG A 60 1.30 2.31 7.83
CA ARG A 60 1.70 1.03 8.41
C ARG A 60 0.44 0.30 8.85
N CYS A 61 0.31 -0.94 8.43
CA CYS A 61 -0.82 -1.79 8.77
C CYS A 61 -0.37 -2.93 9.69
N TRP A 62 -1.32 -3.42 10.47
CA TRP A 62 -1.18 -4.66 11.20
C TRP A 62 -2.37 -5.55 10.87
N GLU A 63 -2.08 -6.82 10.64
CA GLU A 63 -3.08 -7.87 10.55
C GLU A 63 -3.58 -8.19 11.96
N VAL A 64 -4.88 -8.06 12.16
CA VAL A 64 -5.51 -8.35 13.45
C VAL A 64 -5.79 -9.83 13.52
N VAL A 65 -5.20 -10.51 14.51
CA VAL A 65 -5.37 -11.95 14.75
C VAL A 65 -6.12 -12.21 16.06
N SER A 66 -6.55 -13.45 16.26
CA SER A 66 -7.17 -13.90 17.51
C SER A 66 -6.28 -13.61 18.72
N ASN A 67 -6.91 -13.47 19.89
CA ASN A 67 -6.22 -13.20 21.15
C ASN A 67 -5.43 -14.42 21.69
N ASP A 68 -5.49 -15.56 21.00
CA ASP A 68 -4.71 -16.73 21.38
C ASP A 68 -3.22 -16.45 21.15
N PRO A 69 -2.34 -16.71 22.13
CA PRO A 69 -0.91 -16.41 22.00
C PRO A 69 -0.23 -17.10 20.81
N GLU A 70 -0.77 -18.24 20.37
CA GLU A 70 -0.29 -19.01 19.22
C GLU A 70 -0.71 -18.39 17.87
N SER A 71 -1.62 -17.41 17.86
CA SER A 71 -2.10 -16.76 16.64
C SER A 71 -1.17 -15.66 16.11
N ILE A 72 -0.27 -15.13 16.95
CA ILE A 72 0.71 -14.12 16.53
C ILE A 72 1.96 -14.85 16.01
N GLU A 73 2.05 -14.98 14.69
CA GLU A 73 3.20 -15.59 14.02
C GLU A 73 4.26 -14.54 13.62
N ALA A 74 3.83 -13.31 13.35
CA ALA A 74 4.68 -12.23 12.86
C ALA A 74 4.46 -10.92 13.65
N PRO A 75 5.13 -10.73 14.81
CA PRO A 75 4.91 -9.60 15.71
C PRO A 75 5.14 -8.21 15.09
N THR A 76 5.91 -8.13 14.01
CA THR A 76 6.21 -6.88 13.31
C THR A 76 5.05 -6.38 12.44
N ARG A 77 4.12 -7.27 12.08
CA ARG A 77 2.97 -7.02 11.19
C ARG A 77 1.63 -7.56 11.70
N GLN A 78 1.58 -8.20 12.86
CA GLN A 78 0.35 -8.72 13.47
C GLN A 78 0.14 -8.14 14.87
N ILE A 79 -1.13 -7.93 15.24
CA ILE A 79 -1.55 -7.54 16.59
C ILE A 79 -2.74 -8.39 17.04
N SER A 80 -2.88 -8.57 18.35
CA SER A 80 -4.06 -9.22 18.90
C SER A 80 -5.30 -8.35 18.71
N LEU A 81 -6.48 -8.96 18.68
CA LEU A 81 -7.75 -8.24 18.63
C LEU A 81 -7.92 -7.23 19.77
N ASN A 82 -7.32 -7.48 20.94
CA ASN A 82 -7.37 -6.56 22.07
C ASN A 82 -6.49 -5.31 21.90
N ASP A 83 -5.48 -5.38 21.03
CA ASP A 83 -4.50 -4.31 20.79
C ASP A 83 -4.84 -3.45 19.56
N ALA A 84 -5.91 -3.82 18.82
CA ALA A 84 -6.41 -3.13 17.63
C ALA A 84 -7.40 -2.00 17.98
#